data_AF-A0A534U6P5-F1
#
_entry.id   AF-A0A534U6P5-F1
#
_cell.length_a   1.000
_cell.length_b   1.000
_cell.length_c   1.000
_cell.angle_alpha   90.00
_cell.angle_beta   90.00
_cell.angle_gamma   90.00
#
_symmetry.space_group_name_H-M   'P 1'
#
loop_
_entity.id
_entity.type
_entity.pdbx_description
1 polymer ?
#
loop_
_entity_poly.entity_id
_entity_poly.type
_entity_poly.pdbx_seq_one_letter_code
_entity_poly.pdbx_strand_id
1 'polypeptide(L)'
;MAHQIPYGNSTPQLAVQAPLVSDMQLDFRTSYETLFLLAELSDAMKRGVRHYKLDGTPLTRLNTVVQALIFEGEIFFDDATSAAPAGH
;
A
#
# COMPACT_ATOMS: atom_id res chain seq x y z
N MET A 1 28.17 15.69 -47.01
CA MET A 1 28.21 14.28 -46.56
C MET A 1 28.95 14.20 -45.23
N ALA A 2 28.59 13.21 -44.39
CA ALA A 2 28.91 12.97 -42.96
C ALA A 2 27.87 13.60 -41.99
N HIS A 3 26.77 12.93 -41.61
CA HIS A 3 26.57 11.78 -40.67
C HIS A 3 27.13 12.04 -39.27
N GLN A 4 26.31 12.58 -38.35
CA GLN A 4 25.51 11.88 -37.32
C GLN A 4 26.33 11.38 -36.12
N ILE A 5 26.14 12.03 -34.97
CA ILE A 5 26.40 11.44 -33.65
C ILE A 5 25.11 11.59 -32.85
N PRO A 6 24.47 10.50 -32.43
CA PRO A 6 23.59 10.56 -31.27
C PRO A 6 24.14 9.63 -30.19
N TYR A 7 24.92 10.20 -29.27
CA TYR A 7 24.97 9.69 -27.91
C TYR A 7 23.87 10.41 -27.14
N GLY A 8 22.75 9.71 -26.96
CA GLY A 8 21.62 10.17 -26.16
C GLY A 8 21.00 8.95 -25.52
N ASN A 9 21.71 8.39 -24.55
CA ASN A 9 21.30 7.24 -23.75
C ASN A 9 20.13 7.67 -22.85
N SER A 10 18.92 7.72 -23.39
CA SER A 10 17.69 7.96 -22.63
C SER A 10 17.25 6.64 -22.00
N THR A 11 17.96 6.19 -20.96
CA THR A 11 17.35 5.27 -20.00
C THR A 11 16.07 5.95 -19.49
N PRO A 12 14.89 5.31 -19.59
CA PRO A 12 13.72 5.82 -18.89
C PRO A 12 14.10 5.85 -17.42
N GLN A 13 14.24 7.07 -16.90
CA GLN A 13 14.37 7.30 -15.47
C GLN A 13 13.07 6.78 -14.88
N LEU A 14 13.08 5.51 -14.44
CA LEU A 14 12.04 4.98 -13.58
C LEU A 14 12.03 5.90 -12.38
N ALA A 15 11.12 6.86 -12.39
CA ALA A 15 10.70 7.53 -11.19
C ALA A 15 10.18 6.40 -10.32
N VAL A 16 11.03 5.93 -9.40
CA VAL A 16 10.63 5.08 -8.28
C VAL A 16 9.66 5.96 -7.51
N GLN A 17 8.39 5.92 -7.91
CA GLN A 17 7.33 6.62 -7.22
C GLN A 17 7.36 6.07 -5.81
N ALA A 18 7.63 6.97 -4.87
CA ALA A 18 7.64 6.65 -3.45
C ALA A 18 6.46 5.72 -3.12
N PRO A 19 6.68 4.68 -2.31
CA PRO A 19 5.59 3.82 -1.85
C PRO A 19 4.45 4.70 -1.30
N LEU A 20 3.18 4.36 -1.58
CA LEU A 20 2.02 5.07 -1.02
C LEU A 20 1.92 4.94 0.52
N VAL A 21 2.93 4.31 1.13
CA VAL A 21 3.16 4.12 2.56
C VAL A 21 3.33 5.45 3.31
N SER A 22 3.58 6.57 2.61
CA SER A 22 3.71 7.88 3.26
C SER A 22 2.44 8.35 4.01
N ASP A 23 1.27 7.81 3.67
CA ASP A 23 -0.02 8.14 4.31
C ASP A 23 -0.40 7.19 5.47
N MET A 24 0.51 6.30 5.87
CA MET A 24 0.21 5.21 6.80
C MET A 24 0.55 5.59 8.24
N GLN A 25 -0.43 5.51 9.14
CA GLN A 25 -0.30 5.89 10.56
C GLN A 25 -0.32 4.69 11.53
N LEU A 26 -0.40 3.46 11.02
CA LEU A 26 -0.43 2.24 11.83
C LEU A 26 1.00 1.89 12.26
N ASP A 27 1.20 1.61 13.56
CA ASP A 27 2.47 1.19 14.12
C ASP A 27 2.69 -0.31 13.83
N PHE A 28 3.12 -0.62 12.61
CA PHE A 28 3.47 -2.00 12.26
C PHE A 28 4.83 -2.31 12.90
N ARG A 29 4.84 -3.11 13.96
CA ARG A 29 6.03 -3.91 14.28
C ARG A 29 6.25 -4.85 13.08
N THR A 30 7.11 -4.42 12.18
CA THR A 30 7.15 -4.83 10.77
C THR A 30 7.47 -6.30 10.59
N SER A 31 6.45 -7.15 10.57
CA SER A 31 6.57 -8.47 9.93
C SER A 31 6.80 -8.27 8.43
N TYR A 32 7.56 -9.16 7.80
CA TYR A 32 7.84 -9.11 6.36
C TYR A 32 6.54 -9.19 5.54
N GLU A 33 5.58 -9.93 6.06
CA GLU A 33 4.28 -10.27 5.53
C GLU A 33 3.39 -9.03 5.48
N THR A 34 3.41 -8.22 6.54
CA THR A 34 2.76 -6.91 6.55
C THR A 34 3.36 -6.01 5.47
N LEU A 35 4.69 -5.90 5.38
CA LEU A 35 5.33 -5.05 4.37
C LEU A 35 5.02 -5.51 2.94
N PHE A 36 5.00 -6.82 2.71
CA PHE A 36 4.63 -7.40 1.43
C PHE A 36 3.19 -7.05 1.04
N LEU A 37 2.23 -7.24 1.95
CA LEU A 37 0.83 -6.88 1.70
C LEU A 37 0.67 -5.39 1.36
N LEU A 38 1.33 -4.51 2.10
CA LEU A 38 1.29 -3.07 1.84
C LEU A 38 1.88 -2.69 0.48
N ALA A 39 2.97 -3.36 0.09
CA ALA A 39 3.59 -3.16 -1.21
C ALA A 39 2.68 -3.61 -2.35
N GLU A 40 2.07 -4.80 -2.25
CA GLU A 40 1.14 -5.33 -3.24
C GLU A 40 -0.12 -4.47 -3.37
N LEU A 41 -0.72 -4.05 -2.26
CA LEU A 41 -1.88 -3.15 -2.28
C LEU A 41 -1.51 -1.80 -2.90
N SER A 42 -0.35 -1.24 -2.55
CA SER A 42 0.14 -0.02 -3.18
C SER A 42 0.34 -0.19 -4.69
N ASP A 43 0.87 -1.32 -5.15
CA ASP A 43 1.10 -1.57 -6.58
C ASP A 43 -0.21 -1.77 -7.34
N ALA A 44 -1.15 -2.52 -6.77
CA ALA A 44 -2.50 -2.70 -7.32
C ALA A 44 -3.21 -1.35 -7.51
N MET A 45 -3.17 -0.47 -6.51
CA MET A 45 -3.74 0.88 -6.62
C MET A 45 -3.06 1.71 -7.72
N LYS A 46 -1.73 1.64 -7.85
CA LYS A 46 -0.99 2.32 -8.93
C LYS A 46 -1.37 1.80 -10.32
N ARG A 47 -1.73 0.52 -10.44
CA ARG A 47 -2.27 -0.09 -11.68
C ARG A 47 -3.75 0.25 -11.94
N GLY A 48 -4.39 1.01 -11.06
CA GLY A 48 -5.78 1.44 -11.21
C GLY A 48 -6.81 0.44 -10.68
N VAL A 49 -6.40 -0.52 -9.85
CA VAL A 49 -7.33 -1.36 -9.10
C VAL A 49 -8.10 -0.48 -8.11
N ARG A 50 -9.43 -0.55 -8.18
CA ARG A 50 -10.33 0.23 -7.33
C ARG A 50 -10.79 -0.64 -6.17
N HIS A 51 -10.66 -0.12 -4.97
CA HIS A 51 -11.12 -0.78 -3.74
C HIS A 51 -12.38 -0.11 -3.21
N TYR A 52 -13.25 -0.92 -2.64
CA TYR A 52 -14.53 -0.51 -2.09
C TYR A 52 -14.76 -1.28 -0.80
N LYS A 53 -15.48 -0.67 0.14
CA LYS A 53 -16.09 -1.39 1.26
C LYS A 53 -17.24 -2.27 0.76
N LEU A 54 -17.72 -3.17 1.62
CA LEU A 54 -18.92 -3.98 1.33
C LEU A 54 -20.18 -3.14 1.07
N ASP A 55 -20.26 -1.93 1.62
CA ASP A 55 -21.35 -0.98 1.37
C ASP A 55 -21.22 -0.20 0.04
N GLY A 56 -20.17 -0.45 -0.74
CA GLY A 56 -19.89 0.22 -2.01
C GLY A 56 -19.16 1.56 -1.90
N THR A 57 -18.78 2.00 -0.69
CA THR A 57 -18.00 3.22 -0.51
C THR A 57 -16.59 3.06 -1.11
N PRO A 58 -16.14 3.96 -1.99
CA PRO A 58 -14.81 3.88 -2.59
C PRO A 58 -13.70 4.18 -1.58
N LEU A 59 -12.63 3.37 -1.62
CA LEU A 59 -11.42 3.51 -0.82
C LEU A 59 -10.27 3.95 -1.73
N THR A 60 -9.86 5.22 -1.59
CA THR A 60 -8.91 5.86 -2.52
C THR A 60 -7.50 5.99 -1.95
N ARG A 61 -7.30 5.67 -0.66
CA ARG A 61 -6.00 5.75 0.01
C ARG A 61 -5.61 4.40 0.58
N LEU A 62 -4.33 4.05 0.48
CA LEU A 62 -3.80 2.79 0.99
C LEU A 62 -4.13 2.57 2.46
N ASN A 63 -3.95 3.60 3.31
CA ASN A 63 -4.30 3.53 4.74
C ASN A 63 -5.79 3.19 4.95
N THR A 64 -6.70 3.79 4.18
CA THR A 64 -8.14 3.51 4.30
C THR A 64 -8.53 2.12 3.82
N VAL A 65 -7.78 1.56 2.86
CA VAL A 65 -7.95 0.17 2.41
C VAL A 65 -7.53 -0.78 3.53
N VAL A 66 -6.33 -0.58 4.08
CA VAL A 66 -5.81 -1.41 5.17
C VAL A 66 -6.74 -1.36 6.39
N GLN A 67 -7.20 -0.17 6.79
CA GLN A 67 -8.16 -0.03 7.89
C GLN A 67 -9.47 -0.76 7.64
N ALA A 68 -9.99 -0.75 6.41
CA ALA A 68 -11.20 -1.49 6.06
C ALA A 68 -10.99 -3.00 6.20
N LEU A 69 -9.87 -3.52 5.68
CA LEU A 69 -9.52 -4.94 5.81
C LEU A 69 -9.40 -5.39 7.27
N ILE A 70 -8.86 -4.53 8.16
CA ILE A 70 -8.80 -4.79 9.61
C ILE A 70 -10.20 -4.82 10.21
N PHE A 71 -11.00 -3.79 9.93
CA PHE A 71 -12.31 -3.62 10.55
C PHE A 71 -13.32 -4.69 10.10
N GLU A 72 -13.23 -5.11 8.84
CA GLU A 72 -14.04 -6.20 8.27
C GLU A 72 -13.51 -7.59 8.68
N GLY A 73 -12.37 -7.64 9.40
CA GLY A 73 -11.78 -8.87 9.92
C GLY A 73 -11.10 -9.73 8.85
N GLU A 74 -10.80 -9.17 7.68
CA GLU A 74 -10.09 -9.88 6.60
C GLU A 74 -8.60 -10.06 6.92
N ILE A 75 -8.02 -9.12 7.68
CA ILE A 75 -6.64 -9.22 8.15
C ILE A 75 -6.56 -8.88 9.64
N PHE A 76 -5.74 -9.62 10.36
CA PHE A 76 -5.41 -9.36 11.76
C PHE A 76 -4.00 -8.80 11.82
N PHE A 77 -3.83 -7.64 12.42
CA PHE A 77 -2.51 -7.19 12.86
C PHE A 77 -2.41 -7.46 14.35
N ASP A 78 -1.39 -8.22 14.71
CA ASP A 78 -1.02 -8.49 16.09
C ASP A 78 -0.36 -7.22 16.66
N ASP A 79 -1.14 -6.16 16.83
CA ASP A 79 -0.72 -5.08 17.71
C ASP A 79 -0.86 -5.60 19.13
N ALA A 80 0.22 -5.50 19.90
CA ALA A 80 0.29 -5.88 21.29
C ALA A 80 -0.52 -4.89 22.16
N THR A 81 -1.81 -4.75 21.89
CA THR A 81 -2.83 -4.25 22.80
C THR A 81 -4.08 -5.11 22.67
N SER A 82 -3.93 -6.38 23.08
CA SER A 82 -5.02 -7.10 23.74
C SER A 82 -5.40 -6.35 25.02
N ALA A 83 -6.08 -5.21 24.87
CA ALA A 83 -6.73 -4.51 25.96
C ALA A 83 -8.14 -5.08 26.10
N ALA A 84 -8.18 -6.18 26.87
CA ALA A 84 -9.29 -6.76 27.63
C ALA A 84 -10.56 -7.25 26.89
N PRO A 85 -11.01 -8.51 27.12
CA PRO A 85 -12.43 -8.73 27.30
C PRO A 85 -12.85 -8.13 28.65
N ALA A 86 -13.73 -7.13 28.61
CA ALA A 86 -14.50 -6.75 29.78
C ALA A 86 -15.41 -7.95 30.16
N GLY A 87 -15.22 -8.50 31.35
CA GLY A 87 -16.21 -9.39 31.96
C GLY A 87 -15.63 -10.55 32.75
N HIS A 88 -15.56 -10.39 34.07
CA HIS A 88 -16.34 -11.22 35.00
C HIS A 88 -16.52 -10.51 36.33
#